data_AF-A0A1B6EW43-F1
#
_entry.id   AF-A0A1B6EW43-F1
#
_cell.length_a   1.000
_cell.length_b   1.000
_cell.length_c   1.000
_cell.angle_alpha   90.00
_cell.angle_beta   90.00
_cell.angle_gamma   90.00
#
_symmetry.space_group_name_H-M   'P 1'
#
loop_
_entity.id
_entity.type
_entity.pdbx_description
1 polymer ?
#
loop_
_entity_poly.entity_id
_entity_poly.type
_entity_poly.pdbx_seq_one_letter_code
_entity_poly.pdbx_strand_id
1 'polypeptide(L)'
;SNYHATVSVYRNDGTVVVTHGGVETGQGINTKAAQVCASAFGIFLENVIVKPTDIVTSPNNGFTGGSYTSECVCYAVEECCRKINNRLDPIRNQLTSPTWPVLIQAAYQAQINLSASCMYSPIQDARSYSIFGATVLEVELDILTGEHKCIRVDILEDAGS
;
A
#
# COMPACT_ATOMS: atom_id res chain seq x y z
N SER A 1 -0.87 6.98 -14.97
CA SER A 1 0.14 7.79 -14.25
C SER A 1 1.06 6.88 -13.46
N ASN A 2 2.33 7.25 -13.28
CA ASN A 2 3.30 6.42 -12.55
C ASN A 2 3.24 6.71 -11.05
N TYR A 3 3.49 5.70 -10.22
CA TYR A 3 3.54 5.84 -8.77
C TYR A 3 4.83 5.31 -8.19
N HIS A 4 5.50 6.15 -7.41
CA HIS A 4 6.76 5.82 -6.76
C HIS A 4 6.52 5.35 -5.32
N ALA A 5 7.34 4.40 -4.88
CA ALA A 5 7.45 4.00 -3.48
C ALA A 5 8.91 3.74 -3.11
N THR A 6 9.25 4.03 -1.86
CA THR A 6 10.53 3.67 -1.23
C THR A 6 10.25 2.99 0.11
N VAL A 7 10.92 1.87 0.33
CA VAL A 7 10.89 1.10 1.58
C VAL A 7 12.29 1.04 2.14
N SER A 8 12.45 1.34 3.42
CA SER A 8 13.73 1.32 4.12
C SER A 8 13.59 0.62 5.46
N VAL A 9 14.47 -0.35 5.75
CA VAL A 9 14.50 -1.09 7.02
C VAL A 9 15.66 -0.59 7.88
N TYR A 10 15.38 -0.22 9.13
CA TYR A 10 16.36 0.32 10.05
C TYR A 10 17.04 -0.78 10.87
N ARG A 11 18.37 -0.68 10.97
CA ARG A 11 19.21 -1.74 11.54
C ARG A 11 18.98 -2.01 13.04
N ASN A 12 18.67 -0.98 13.82
CA ASN A 12 18.73 -1.07 15.28
C ASN A 12 17.55 -1.84 15.88
N ASP A 13 16.37 -1.67 15.31
CA ASP A 13 15.09 -2.17 15.84
C ASP A 13 14.27 -2.94 14.80
N GLY A 14 14.71 -2.93 13.53
CA GLY A 14 13.97 -3.54 12.42
C GLY A 14 12.77 -2.72 11.96
N THR A 15 12.59 -1.48 12.44
CA THR A 15 11.49 -0.62 11.99
C THR A 15 11.57 -0.44 10.48
N VAL A 16 10.44 -0.49 9.80
CA VAL A 16 10.31 -0.32 8.36
C VAL A 16 9.63 1.02 8.08
N VAL A 17 10.27 1.88 7.31
CA VAL A 17 9.67 3.13 6.83
C VAL A 17 9.29 3.01 5.37
N VAL A 18 8.04 3.38 5.08
CA VAL A 18 7.50 3.46 3.73
C VAL A 18 7.24 4.93 3.39
N THR A 19 7.62 5.32 2.19
CA THR A 19 7.20 6.59 1.55
C THR A 19 6.66 6.26 0.18
N HIS A 20 5.62 6.97 -0.25
CA HIS A 20 5.06 6.82 -1.59
C HIS A 20 4.49 8.12 -2.11
N GLY A 21 4.33 8.20 -3.43
CA GLY A 21 3.87 9.43 -4.07
C GLY A 21 2.36 9.64 -4.10
N GLY A 22 1.54 8.63 -3.77
CA GLY A 22 0.09 8.81 -3.60
C GLY A 22 -0.23 9.66 -2.37
N VAL A 23 -1.27 10.50 -2.44
CA VAL A 23 -1.67 11.43 -1.39
C VAL A 23 -2.84 10.84 -0.60
N GLU A 24 -2.73 10.82 0.73
CA GLU A 24 -3.82 10.45 1.62
C GLU A 24 -4.85 11.59 1.70
N THR A 25 -6.09 11.30 1.33
CA THR A 25 -7.23 12.21 1.37
C THR A 25 -8.42 11.62 2.14
N GLY A 26 -8.22 10.53 2.89
CA GLY A 26 -9.25 9.82 3.66
C GLY A 26 -9.63 8.44 3.12
N GLN A 27 -9.07 8.03 1.99
CA GLN A 27 -9.30 6.72 1.36
C GLN A 27 -8.49 5.58 1.98
N GLY A 28 -7.54 5.88 2.88
CA GLY A 28 -6.74 4.90 3.59
C GLY A 28 -5.59 4.31 2.77
N ILE A 29 -5.01 5.09 1.85
CA ILE A 29 -3.87 4.63 1.03
C ILE A 29 -2.66 4.31 1.89
N ASN A 30 -2.39 5.10 2.94
CA ASN A 30 -1.27 4.86 3.85
C ASN A 30 -1.46 3.55 4.62
N THR A 31 -2.69 3.29 5.09
CA THR A 31 -3.03 2.07 5.80
C THR A 31 -2.82 0.84 4.92
N LYS A 32 -3.29 0.88 3.67
CA LYS A 32 -3.09 -0.21 2.70
C LYS A 32 -1.60 -0.46 2.42
N ALA A 33 -0.82 0.60 2.19
CA ALA A 33 0.62 0.49 1.97
C ALA A 33 1.34 -0.15 3.17
N ALA A 34 0.96 0.21 4.40
CA ALA A 34 1.51 -0.38 5.61
C ALA A 34 1.16 -1.87 5.74
N GLN A 35 -0.10 -2.24 5.49
CA GLN A 35 -0.57 -3.63 5.52
C GLN A 35 0.16 -4.51 4.50
N VAL A 36 0.31 -4.02 3.27
CA VAL A 36 1.05 -4.73 2.20
C VAL A 36 2.51 -4.91 2.59
N CYS A 37 3.16 -3.87 3.11
CA CYS A 37 4.55 -3.95 3.56
C CYS A 37 4.74 -4.95 4.71
N ALA A 38 3.87 -4.89 5.73
CA ALA A 38 3.91 -5.81 6.86
C ALA A 38 3.70 -7.27 6.42
N SER A 39 2.71 -7.51 5.55
CA SER A 39 2.43 -8.82 4.96
C SER A 39 3.62 -9.33 4.16
N ALA A 40 4.22 -8.49 3.31
CA ALA A 40 5.34 -8.87 2.46
C ALA A 40 6.60 -9.27 3.25
N PHE A 41 6.84 -8.65 4.41
CA PHE A 41 7.95 -9.04 5.30
C PHE A 41 7.59 -10.11 6.32
N GLY A 42 6.30 -10.40 6.54
CA GLY A 42 5.84 -11.30 7.60
C GLY A 42 6.06 -10.73 9.00
N ILE A 43 5.85 -9.42 9.17
CA ILE A 43 6.05 -8.68 10.43
C ILE A 43 4.73 -8.05 10.91
N PHE A 44 4.71 -7.56 12.15
CA PHE A 44 3.54 -6.87 12.67
C PHE A 44 3.41 -5.46 12.07
N LEU A 45 2.17 -5.00 11.92
CA LEU A 45 1.86 -3.67 11.35
C LEU A 45 2.51 -2.53 12.14
N GLU A 46 2.65 -2.69 13.46
CA GLU A 46 3.33 -1.75 14.36
C GLU A 46 4.81 -1.52 14.05
N ASN A 47 5.46 -2.45 13.32
CA ASN A 47 6.83 -2.28 12.86
C ASN A 47 6.93 -1.42 11.59
N VAL A 48 5.80 -1.05 10.97
CA VAL A 48 5.75 -0.28 9.72
C VAL A 48 5.26 1.13 9.98
N ILE A 49 6.04 2.12 9.53
CA ILE A 49 5.72 3.53 9.63
C ILE A 49 5.65 4.13 8.23
N VAL A 50 4.48 4.62 7.84
CA VAL A 50 4.32 5.38 6.60
C VAL A 50 4.59 6.85 6.88
N LYS A 51 5.53 7.44 6.15
CA LYS A 51 5.85 8.87 6.26
C LYS A 51 5.07 9.68 5.22
N PRO A 52 4.87 10.98 5.46
CA PRO A 52 4.20 11.85 4.51
C PRO A 52 4.84 11.81 3.13
N THR A 53 4.02 11.96 2.10
CA THR A 53 4.46 12.08 0.72
C THR A 53 5.32 13.34 0.54
N ASP A 54 6.48 13.16 -0.09
CA ASP A 54 7.41 14.25 -0.41
C ASP A 54 8.01 14.04 -1.81
N ILE A 55 8.13 15.12 -2.59
CA ILE A 55 8.68 15.13 -3.96
C ILE A 55 10.15 14.67 -4.03
N VAL A 56 10.92 14.80 -2.95
CA VAL A 56 12.30 14.31 -2.84
C VAL A 56 12.33 12.78 -2.85
N THR A 57 11.37 12.15 -2.19
CA THR A 57 11.28 10.68 -2.09
C THR A 57 10.42 10.05 -3.18
N SER A 58 9.61 10.85 -3.88
CA SER A 58 8.63 10.38 -4.86
C SER A 58 8.60 11.28 -6.10
N PRO A 59 9.70 11.34 -6.88
CA PRO A 59 9.77 12.16 -8.08
C PRO A 59 8.83 11.64 -9.18
N ASN A 60 8.38 12.54 -10.05
CA ASN A 60 7.58 12.22 -11.26
C ASN A 60 6.29 11.43 -10.97
N ASN A 61 5.71 11.61 -9.78
CA ASN A 61 4.49 10.91 -9.39
C ASN A 61 3.25 11.52 -10.05
N GLY A 62 2.26 10.68 -10.35
CA GLY A 62 0.94 11.11 -10.79
C GLY A 62 0.13 11.84 -9.71
N PHE A 63 -0.95 12.50 -10.14
CA PHE A 63 -1.98 12.94 -9.20
C PHE A 63 -2.69 11.73 -8.58
N THR A 64 -3.25 11.88 -7.38
CA THR A 64 -4.07 10.84 -6.75
C THR A 64 -5.50 10.91 -7.26
N GLY A 65 -5.99 9.82 -7.87
CA GLY A 65 -7.33 9.74 -8.44
C GLY A 65 -7.52 8.57 -9.40
N GLY A 66 -8.73 8.46 -9.94
CA GLY A 66 -9.12 7.41 -10.90
C GLY A 66 -9.35 6.02 -10.30
N SER A 67 -9.43 5.91 -8.96
CA SER A 67 -9.69 4.66 -8.23
C SER A 67 -8.59 3.59 -8.27
N TYR A 68 -7.44 3.85 -8.92
CA TYR A 68 -6.32 2.90 -9.03
C TYR A 68 -5.06 3.31 -8.25
N THR A 69 -5.01 4.52 -7.70
CA THR A 69 -3.79 5.05 -7.06
C THR A 69 -3.32 4.19 -5.88
N SER A 70 -4.23 3.75 -5.01
CA SER A 70 -3.84 2.93 -3.86
C SER A 70 -3.27 1.58 -4.28
N GLU A 71 -3.84 0.97 -5.32
CA GLU A 71 -3.34 -0.31 -5.85
C GLU A 71 -1.94 -0.16 -6.43
N CYS A 72 -1.71 0.90 -7.21
CA CYS A 72 -0.40 1.18 -7.79
C CYS A 72 0.68 1.42 -6.72
N VAL A 73 0.32 2.14 -5.65
CA VAL A 73 1.21 2.35 -4.50
C VAL A 73 1.49 1.03 -3.80
N CYS A 74 0.47 0.23 -3.51
CA CYS A 74 0.62 -1.09 -2.89
C CYS A 74 1.56 -1.99 -3.70
N TYR A 75 1.36 -2.06 -5.01
CA TYR A 75 2.21 -2.85 -5.90
C TYR A 75 3.67 -2.34 -5.89
N ALA A 76 3.89 -1.02 -5.96
CA ALA A 76 5.23 -0.46 -5.87
C ALA A 76 5.91 -0.76 -4.53
N VAL A 77 5.16 -0.75 -3.42
CA VAL A 77 5.64 -1.12 -2.08
C VAL A 77 5.97 -2.61 -2.01
N GLU A 78 5.10 -3.47 -2.51
CA GLU A 78 5.32 -4.91 -2.58
C GLU A 78 6.59 -5.24 -3.36
N GLU A 79 6.80 -4.60 -4.51
CA GLU A 79 8.01 -4.76 -5.31
C GLU A 79 9.28 -4.30 -4.58
N CYS A 80 9.20 -3.22 -3.79
CA CYS A 80 10.30 -2.82 -2.91
C CYS A 80 10.59 -3.90 -1.86
N CYS A 81 9.55 -4.42 -1.21
CA CYS A 81 9.67 -5.46 -0.20
C CYS A 81 10.26 -6.73 -0.79
N ARG A 82 9.81 -7.14 -1.98
CA ARG A 82 10.35 -8.28 -2.74
C ARG A 82 11.84 -8.13 -3.03
N LYS A 83 12.28 -6.94 -3.49
CA LYS A 83 13.71 -6.66 -3.71
C LYS A 83 14.52 -6.77 -2.43
N ILE A 84 13.99 -6.31 -1.30
CA ILE A 84 14.67 -6.40 0.00
C ILE A 84 14.70 -7.86 0.49
N ASN A 85 13.57 -8.59 0.42
CA ASN A 85 13.49 -10.00 0.78
C ASN A 85 14.49 -10.85 -0.02
N ASN A 86 14.57 -10.67 -1.34
CA ASN A 86 15.55 -11.39 -2.16
C ASN A 86 17.01 -11.17 -1.71
N ARG A 87 17.33 -9.99 -1.14
CA ARG A 87 18.65 -9.70 -0.58
C ARG A 87 18.83 -10.29 0.82
N LEU A 88 17.74 -10.45 1.57
CA LEU A 88 17.72 -11.07 2.90
C LEU A 88 17.78 -12.61 2.82
N ASP A 89 17.28 -13.23 1.76
CA ASP A 89 17.19 -14.70 1.63
C ASP A 89 18.51 -15.43 1.90
N PRO A 90 19.68 -15.02 1.35
CA PRO A 90 20.94 -15.69 1.64
C PRO A 90 21.33 -15.65 3.13
N ILE A 91 20.99 -14.56 3.82
CA ILE A 91 21.25 -14.39 5.26
C ILE A 91 20.25 -15.19 6.08
N ARG A 92 18.97 -15.16 5.68
CA ARG A 92 17.89 -15.91 6.32
C ARG A 92 18.19 -17.41 6.31
N ASN A 93 18.73 -17.93 5.22
CA ASN A 93 19.08 -19.35 5.06
C ASN A 93 20.28 -19.79 5.91
N GLN A 94 21.10 -18.87 6.41
CA GLN A 94 22.23 -19.18 7.30
C GLN A 94 21.81 -19.23 8.78
N LEU A 95 20.62 -18.73 9.10
CA LEU A 95 20.11 -18.60 10.47
C LEU A 95 18.98 -19.60 10.72
N THR A 96 18.90 -20.14 11.93
CA THR A 96 17.81 -21.03 12.33
C THR A 96 16.61 -20.20 12.81
N SER A 97 15.65 -19.94 11.91
CA SER A 97 14.41 -19.22 12.20
C SER A 97 14.62 -17.91 12.99
N PRO A 98 15.41 -16.96 12.46
CA PRO A 98 15.72 -15.71 13.17
C PRO A 98 14.47 -14.85 13.36
N THR A 99 14.40 -14.14 14.49
CA THR A 99 13.44 -13.04 14.62
C THR A 99 13.80 -11.91 13.65
N TRP A 100 12.83 -11.07 13.31
CA TRP A 100 13.04 -9.96 12.37
C TRP A 100 14.23 -9.05 12.75
N PRO A 101 14.37 -8.56 14.01
CA PRO A 101 15.52 -7.74 14.38
C PRO A 101 16.86 -8.46 14.23
N VAL A 102 16.93 -9.76 14.54
CA VAL A 102 18.16 -10.56 14.41
C VAL A 102 18.55 -10.71 12.93
N LEU A 103 17.58 -10.98 12.06
CA LEU A 103 17.80 -11.06 10.61
C LEU A 103 18.35 -9.74 10.05
N ILE A 104 17.73 -8.62 10.43
CA ILE A 104 18.13 -7.28 9.97
C ILE A 104 19.53 -6.90 10.47
N GLN A 105 19.86 -7.22 11.73
CA GLN A 105 21.18 -6.98 12.27
C GLN A 105 22.27 -7.82 11.55
N ALA A 106 21.97 -9.08 11.25
CA ALA A 106 22.87 -9.94 10.49
C ALA A 106 23.06 -9.43 9.05
N ALA A 107 21.99 -8.99 8.39
CA ALA A 107 22.04 -8.40 7.06
C ALA A 107 22.90 -7.12 7.03
N TYR A 108 22.81 -6.28 8.07
CA TYR A 108 23.67 -5.10 8.22
C TYR A 108 25.14 -5.49 8.39
N GLN A 109 25.46 -6.49 9.20
CA GLN A 109 26.84 -7.00 9.34
C GLN A 109 27.40 -7.52 8.01
N ALA A 110 26.53 -8.14 7.19
CA ALA A 110 26.86 -8.60 5.85
C ALA A 110 26.85 -7.48 4.78
N GLN A 111 26.71 -6.21 5.18
CA GLN A 111 26.70 -5.04 4.29
C GLN A 111 25.62 -5.10 3.19
N ILE A 112 24.47 -5.71 3.51
CA ILE A 112 23.33 -5.80 2.59
C ILE A 112 22.57 -4.47 2.58
N ASN A 113 22.22 -4.00 1.38
CA ASN A 113 21.38 -2.83 1.23
C ASN A 113 19.92 -3.15 1.61
N LEU A 114 19.45 -2.55 2.71
CA LEU A 114 18.12 -2.69 3.29
C LEU A 114 17.11 -1.60 2.84
N SER A 115 17.39 -0.93 1.72
CA SER A 115 16.49 0.05 1.12
C SER A 115 16.24 -0.27 -0.34
N ALA A 116 15.01 -0.05 -0.80
CA ALA A 116 14.62 -0.21 -2.19
C ALA A 116 13.61 0.86 -2.60
N SER A 117 13.71 1.27 -3.86
CA SER A 117 12.75 2.16 -4.51
C SER A 117 12.23 1.52 -5.79
N CYS A 118 10.97 1.76 -6.09
CA CYS A 118 10.28 1.25 -7.27
C CYS A 118 9.33 2.32 -7.81
N MET A 119 9.11 2.28 -9.12
CA MET A 119 8.06 3.04 -9.79
C MET A 119 7.18 2.04 -10.53
N TYR A 120 5.89 2.05 -10.25
CA TYR A 120 4.91 1.23 -10.94
C TYR A 120 4.15 2.06 -11.98
N SER A 121 3.93 1.48 -13.16
CA SER A 121 3.14 2.10 -14.22
C SER A 121 1.95 1.22 -14.60
N PRO A 122 0.71 1.62 -14.29
CA PRO A 122 -0.47 0.82 -14.62
C PRO A 122 -0.71 0.70 -16.14
N ILE A 123 -0.11 1.57 -16.96
CA ILE A 123 -0.24 1.49 -18.43
C ILE A 123 0.53 0.28 -18.98
N GLN A 124 1.63 -0.09 -18.33
CA GLN A 124 2.50 -1.17 -18.77
C GLN A 124 2.15 -2.48 -18.07
N ASP A 125 1.80 -2.39 -16.78
CA ASP A 125 1.79 -3.56 -15.89
C ASP A 125 0.43 -3.85 -15.24
N ALA A 126 -0.59 -2.99 -15.39
CA ALA A 126 -1.91 -3.25 -14.80
C ALA A 126 -2.86 -3.92 -15.79
N ARG A 127 -3.60 -4.92 -15.31
CA ARG A 127 -4.77 -5.44 -16.01
C ARG A 127 -5.97 -4.58 -15.66
N SER A 128 -6.64 -4.02 -16.66
CA SER A 128 -7.92 -3.37 -16.46
C SER A 128 -8.95 -4.40 -16.00
N TYR A 129 -9.75 -4.03 -15.01
CA TYR A 129 -10.86 -4.83 -14.51
C TYR A 129 -12.09 -3.94 -14.36
N SER A 130 -13.27 -4.55 -14.27
CA SER A 130 -14.53 -3.86 -14.03
C SER A 130 -15.01 -4.13 -12.61
N ILE A 131 -15.49 -3.09 -11.94
CA ILE A 131 -16.18 -3.18 -10.65
C ILE A 131 -17.67 -3.23 -10.95
N PHE A 132 -18.38 -4.19 -10.37
CA PHE A 132 -19.83 -4.35 -10.56
C PHE A 132 -20.57 -4.01 -9.28
N GLY A 133 -21.79 -3.48 -9.40
CA GLY A 133 -22.61 -3.19 -8.23
C GLY A 133 -24.09 -3.03 -8.58
N ALA A 134 -24.93 -3.10 -7.55
CA ALA A 134 -26.36 -2.87 -7.62
C ALA A 134 -26.81 -2.02 -6.43
N THR A 135 -27.79 -1.14 -6.65
CA THR A 135 -28.33 -0.27 -5.60
C THR A 135 -29.86 -0.25 -5.66
N VAL A 136 -30.50 -0.37 -4.50
CA VAL A 136 -31.94 -0.19 -4.31
C VAL A 136 -32.15 0.99 -3.37
N LEU A 137 -33.02 1.92 -3.74
CA LEU A 137 -33.32 3.14 -3.00
C LEU A 137 -34.84 3.28 -2.82
N GLU A 138 -35.28 3.43 -1.57
CA GLU A 138 -36.68 3.72 -1.20
C GLU A 138 -36.76 5.18 -0.72
N VAL A 139 -37.67 5.96 -1.32
CA VAL A 139 -37.88 7.38 -1.01
C VAL A 139 -39.36 7.66 -0.80
N GLU A 140 -39.67 8.42 0.23
CA GLU A 140 -41.00 9.02 0.46
C GLU A 140 -40.98 10.47 -0.07
N LEU A 141 -41.96 10.84 -0.89
CA LEU A 141 -42.09 12.17 -1.51
C LEU A 141 -43.41 12.83 -1.08
N ASP A 142 -43.32 14.02 -0.49
CA ASP A 142 -44.48 14.89 -0.28
C ASP A 142 -44.81 15.61 -1.60
N ILE A 143 -45.95 15.23 -2.19
CA ILE A 143 -46.41 15.76 -3.47
C ILE A 143 -46.92 17.21 -3.41
N LEU A 144 -47.17 17.75 -2.22
CA LEU A 144 -47.65 19.13 -2.03
C LEU A 144 -46.50 20.13 -1.86
N THR A 145 -45.40 19.69 -1.24
CA THR A 145 -44.25 20.55 -0.90
C THR A 145 -43.01 20.27 -1.75
N GLY A 146 -42.91 19.08 -2.35
CA GLY A 146 -41.72 18.60 -3.04
C GLY A 146 -40.61 18.10 -2.09
N GLU A 147 -40.86 18.07 -0.78
CA GLU A 147 -39.94 17.48 0.18
C GLU A 147 -39.84 15.96 -0.02
N HIS A 148 -38.64 15.41 0.10
CA HIS A 148 -38.44 13.97 0.03
C HIS A 148 -37.52 13.47 1.15
N LYS A 149 -37.70 12.21 1.51
CA LYS A 149 -36.92 11.53 2.54
C LYS A 149 -36.47 10.17 2.03
N CYS A 150 -35.16 9.92 2.06
CA CYS A 150 -34.62 8.58 1.84
C CYS A 150 -35.00 7.70 3.04
N ILE A 151 -35.79 6.66 2.79
CA ILE A 151 -36.25 5.71 3.82
C ILE A 151 -35.21 4.61 4.00
N ARG A 152 -34.71 4.07 2.88
CA ARG A 152 -33.78 2.95 2.88
C ARG A 152 -32.88 2.98 1.64
N VAL A 153 -31.63 2.60 1.81
CA VAL A 153 -30.67 2.37 0.74
C VAL A 153 -30.00 1.02 0.98
N ASP A 154 -30.04 0.12 -0.01
CA ASP A 154 -29.27 -1.12 -0.02
C ASP A 154 -28.26 -1.07 -1.16
N ILE A 155 -26.99 -1.33 -0.86
CA ILE A 155 -25.87 -1.31 -1.82
C ILE A 155 -25.19 -2.68 -1.79
N LEU A 156 -24.97 -3.25 -2.97
CA LEU A 156 -24.12 -4.41 -3.19
C LEU A 156 -23.03 -4.02 -4.18
N GLU A 157 -21.77 -4.25 -3.83
CA GLU A 157 -20.61 -3.96 -4.68
C GLU A 157 -19.68 -5.18 -4.68
N ASP A 158 -19.25 -5.59 -5.87
CA ASP A 158 -18.16 -6.54 -6.06
C ASP A 158 -16.83 -5.79 -5.97
N ALA A 159 -16.23 -5.81 -4.78
CA ALA A 159 -14.97 -5.15 -4.48
C ALA A 159 -13.74 -6.05 -4.71
N GLY A 160 -13.92 -7.24 -5.31
CA GLY A 160 -12.85 -8.24 -5.39
C GLY A 160 -12.45 -8.78 -4.02
N SER A 161 -11.17 -9.14 -3.87
CA SER A 161 -10.57 -9.75 -2.67
C SER A 161 -9.35 -8.98 -2.20
#